data_AF-A0A970Q1V4-F1
#
_entry.id   AF-A0A970Q1V4-F1
#
_cell.length_a   1.000
_cell.length_b   1.000
_cell.length_c   1.000
_cell.angle_alpha   90.00
_cell.angle_beta   90.00
_cell.angle_gamma   90.00
#
_symmetry.space_group_name_H-M   'P 1'
#
loop_
_entity.id
_entity.type
_entity.pdbx_description
1 polymer ?
#
loop_
_entity_poly.entity_id
_entity_poly.type
_entity_poly.pdbx_seq_one_letter_code
_entity_poly.pdbx_strand_id
1 'polypeptide(L)'
;AGAASAGINVAEFTSSTDFDNAVVLIDNAIELVSAQRSKLGANQNRLEHTINNLNNASENLQAAESRIRDLDMAEEMMNFTKTNILNQAATAMLAQANMMPQSVLQLLG
;
A
#
# COMPACT_ATOMS: atom_id res chain seq x y z
N ALA A 1 28.78 27.49 8.56
CA ALA A 1 30.22 27.55 8.85
C ALA A 1 30.90 26.48 8.01
N GLY A 2 31.54 26.88 6.92
CA GLY A 2 32.15 25.95 5.97
C GLY A 2 33.33 25.23 6.62
N ALA A 3 33.39 23.92 6.42
CA ALA A 3 34.57 23.14 6.71
C ALA A 3 35.67 23.65 5.77
N ALA A 4 36.56 24.50 6.28
CA ALA A 4 37.83 24.74 5.64
C ALA A 4 38.55 23.39 5.58
N SER A 5 38.56 22.76 4.41
CA SER A 5 39.48 21.67 4.11
C SER A 5 40.88 22.25 4.14
N ALA A 6 41.47 22.32 5.34
CA ALA A 6 42.90 22.40 5.48
C ALA A 6 43.43 21.07 4.92
N GLY A 7 43.71 21.06 3.61
CA GLY A 7 44.35 19.93 2.96
C GLY A 7 45.64 19.62 3.70
N ILE A 8 45.80 18.38 4.15
CA ILE A 8 47.01 17.93 4.81
C ILE A 8 48.14 18.01 3.79
N ASN A 9 48.95 19.07 3.88
CA ASN A 9 50.14 19.21 3.05
C ASN A 9 51.27 18.41 3.69
N VAL A 10 51.49 17.21 3.14
CA VAL A 10 52.53 16.28 3.62
C VAL A 10 53.95 16.86 3.52
N ALA A 11 54.14 17.91 2.72
CA ALA A 11 55.41 18.62 2.59
C ALA A 11 55.80 19.48 3.81
N GLU A 12 54.87 19.73 4.74
CA GLU A 12 55.09 20.63 5.90
C GLU A 12 55.49 19.87 7.18
N PHE A 13 55.50 18.53 7.15
CA PHE A 13 55.89 17.69 8.28
C PHE A 13 57.40 17.74 8.54
N THR A 14 57.84 18.71 9.33
CA THR A 14 59.27 18.87 9.69
C THR A 14 59.52 18.72 11.19
N SER A 15 58.48 18.80 12.03
CA SER A 15 58.55 18.61 13.48
C SER A 15 57.54 17.57 13.98
N SER A 16 57.83 16.93 15.13
CA SER A 16 56.91 16.01 15.82
C SER A 16 55.54 16.65 16.10
N THR A 17 55.52 17.95 16.38
CA THR A 17 54.29 18.71 16.65
C THR A 17 53.38 18.82 15.43
N ASP A 18 53.95 18.82 14.21
CA ASP A 18 53.17 18.90 12.98
C ASP A 18 52.42 17.58 12.72
N PHE A 19 53.08 16.46 13.02
CA PHE A 19 52.47 15.13 12.93
C PHE A 19 51.31 14.98 13.92
N ASP A 20 51.47 15.42 15.17
CA ASP A 20 50.41 15.35 16.18
C ASP A 20 49.18 16.18 15.73
N ASN A 21 49.40 17.37 15.19
CA ASN A 21 48.33 18.23 14.67
C ASN A 21 47.58 17.60 13.48
N ALA A 22 48.30 16.95 12.57
CA ALA A 22 47.66 16.28 11.44
C ALA A 22 46.88 15.03 11.84
N VAL A 23 47.37 14.25 12.81
CA VAL A 23 46.61 13.10 13.36
C VAL A 23 45.29 13.59 13.97
N VAL A 24 45.34 14.66 14.77
CA VAL A 24 44.13 15.28 15.35
C VAL A 24 43.17 15.77 14.26
N LEU A 25 43.67 16.36 13.17
CA LEU A 25 42.81 16.78 12.06
C LEU A 25 42.13 15.60 11.35
N ILE A 26 42.87 14.50 11.13
CA ILE A 26 42.33 13.28 10.53
C ILE A 26 41.26 12.66 11.44
N ASP A 27 41.53 12.57 12.75
CA ASP A 27 40.57 12.03 13.71
C ASP A 27 39.27 12.83 13.72
N ASN A 28 39.35 14.16 13.73
CA ASN A 28 38.17 15.02 13.63
C ASN A 28 37.41 14.82 12.30
N ALA A 29 38.13 14.66 11.19
CA ALA A 29 37.52 14.40 9.89
C ALA A 29 36.81 13.03 9.86
N ILE A 30 37.42 11.99 10.46
CA ILE A 30 36.84 10.66 10.60
C ILE A 30 35.59 10.72 11.47
N GLU A 31 35.63 11.45 12.60
CA GLU A 31 34.48 11.61 13.49
C GLU A 31 33.31 12.30 12.77
N LEU A 32 33.58 13.32 11.96
CA LEU A 32 32.57 14.01 11.17
C LEU A 32 31.94 13.09 10.12
N VAL A 33 32.75 12.32 9.39
CA VAL A 33 32.25 11.33 8.41
C VAL A 33 31.45 10.23 9.11
N SER A 34 31.90 9.76 10.27
CA SER A 34 31.22 8.76 11.07
C SER A 34 29.85 9.28 11.58
N ALA A 35 29.81 10.51 12.07
CA ALA A 35 28.56 11.16 12.49
C ALA A 35 27.57 11.30 11.34
N GLN A 36 28.05 11.65 10.14
CA GLN A 36 27.19 11.73 8.96
C GLN A 36 26.70 10.35 8.50
N ARG A 37 27.55 9.32 8.54
CA ARG A 37 27.15 7.93 8.25
C ARG A 37 26.10 7.44 9.24
N SER A 38 26.26 7.74 10.53
CA SER A 38 25.30 7.39 11.58
C SER A 38 23.93 8.02 11.32
N LYS A 39 23.89 9.32 10.98
CA LYS A 39 22.65 10.00 10.58
C LYS A 39 22.00 9.37 9.34
N LEU A 40 22.80 8.98 8.36
CA LEU A 40 22.29 8.33 7.15
C LEU A 40 21.70 6.96 7.47
N GLY A 41 22.36 6.15 8.31
CA GLY A 41 21.84 4.86 8.78
C GLY A 41 20.54 5.00 9.58
N ALA A 42 20.43 6.01 10.45
CA ALA A 42 19.19 6.30 11.16
C ALA A 42 18.04 6.66 10.22
N ASN A 43 18.31 7.46 9.17
CA ASN A 43 17.31 7.77 8.15
C ASN A 43 16.95 6.55 7.30
N GLN A 44 17.91 5.68 6.97
CA GLN A 44 17.65 4.41 6.27
C GLN A 44 16.69 3.53 7.09
N ASN A 45 16.97 3.33 8.38
CA ASN A 45 16.08 2.55 9.26
C ASN A 45 14.67 3.14 9.31
N ARG A 46 14.54 4.48 9.40
CA ARG A 46 13.24 5.14 9.36
C ARG A 46 12.50 4.92 8.05
N LEU A 47 13.20 5.00 6.92
CA LEU A 47 12.62 4.74 5.61
C LEU A 47 12.17 3.28 5.50
N GLU A 48 12.98 2.33 5.97
CA GLU A 48 12.64 0.91 5.97
C GLU A 48 11.41 0.61 6.84
N HIS A 49 11.33 1.17 8.05
CA HIS A 49 10.13 1.07 8.88
C HIS A 49 8.90 1.71 8.22
N THR A 50 9.07 2.85 7.54
CA THR A 50 7.98 3.54 6.84
C THR A 50 7.49 2.72 5.65
N ILE A 51 8.40 2.12 4.89
CA ILE A 51 8.09 1.23 3.77
C ILE A 51 7.34 0.00 4.26
N ASN A 52 7.80 -0.66 5.32
CA ASN A 52 7.13 -1.83 5.88
C ASN A 52 5.72 -1.48 6.39
N ASN A 53 5.57 -0.34 7.06
CA ASN A 53 4.25 0.13 7.48
C ASN A 53 3.32 0.44 6.29
N LEU A 54 3.84 1.09 5.24
CA LEU A 54 3.10 1.38 4.01
C LEU A 54 2.69 0.10 3.27
N ASN A 55 3.56 -0.90 3.20
CA ASN A 55 3.23 -2.19 2.58
C ASN A 55 2.10 -2.88 3.34
N ASN A 56 2.16 -2.93 4.67
CA ASN A 56 1.07 -3.47 5.49
C ASN A 56 -0.24 -2.68 5.31
N ALA A 57 -0.16 -1.35 5.25
CA ALA A 57 -1.34 -0.52 5.00
C ALA A 57 -1.92 -0.77 3.60
N SER A 58 -1.07 -0.89 2.58
CA SER A 58 -1.47 -1.18 1.19
C SER A 58 -2.14 -2.55 1.08
N GLU A 59 -1.59 -3.58 1.73
CA GLU A 59 -2.19 -4.93 1.75
C GLU A 59 -3.56 -4.91 2.41
N ASN A 60 -3.68 -4.22 3.56
CA ASN A 60 -4.95 -4.07 4.25
C ASN A 60 -6.00 -3.30 3.42
N LEU A 61 -5.58 -2.23 2.72
CA LEU A 61 -6.45 -1.46 1.83
C LEU A 61 -6.88 -2.28 0.62
N GLN A 62 -5.98 -3.04 0.00
CA GLN A 62 -6.30 -3.90 -1.14
C GLN A 62 -7.26 -5.02 -0.71
N ALA A 63 -7.06 -5.64 0.45
CA ALA A 63 -7.98 -6.63 1.01
C ALA A 63 -9.35 -6.02 1.38
N ALA A 64 -9.38 -4.75 1.81
CA ALA A 64 -10.63 -4.03 2.03
C ALA A 64 -11.34 -3.71 0.70
N GLU A 65 -10.61 -3.24 -0.31
CA GLU A 65 -11.15 -2.96 -1.65
C GLU A 65 -11.70 -4.23 -2.30
N SER A 66 -10.98 -5.36 -2.24
CA SER A 66 -11.46 -6.64 -2.75
C SER A 66 -12.77 -7.04 -2.07
N ARG A 67 -12.84 -6.92 -0.73
CA ARG A 67 -14.07 -7.21 0.02
C ARG A 67 -15.23 -6.30 -0.40
N ILE A 68 -15.00 -5.00 -0.57
CA ILE A 68 -16.04 -4.08 -1.03
C ILE A 68 -16.50 -4.47 -2.44
N ARG A 69 -15.57 -4.71 -3.37
CA ARG A 69 -15.89 -5.10 -4.74
C ARG A 69 -16.64 -6.43 -4.81
N ASP A 70 -16.24 -7.41 -4.00
CA ASP A 70 -16.89 -8.73 -3.94
C ASP A 70 -18.29 -8.62 -3.30
N LEU A 71 -18.48 -7.76 -2.29
CA LEU A 71 -19.79 -7.48 -1.69
C LEU A 71 -20.73 -6.80 -2.69
N ASP A 72 -20.25 -5.77 -3.40
CA ASP A 72 -21.03 -5.05 -4.41
C ASP A 72 -21.40 -5.99 -5.59
N MET A 73 -20.46 -6.83 -6.02
CA MET A 73 -20.72 -7.84 -7.06
C MET A 73 -21.75 -8.88 -6.59
N ALA A 74 -21.66 -9.34 -5.34
CA ALA A 74 -22.62 -10.28 -4.78
C ALA A 74 -24.03 -9.66 -4.66
N GLU A 75 -24.14 -8.40 -4.28
CA GLU A 75 -25.43 -7.68 -4.23
C GLU A 75 -26.04 -7.54 -5.63
N GLU A 76 -25.26 -7.15 -6.63
CA GLU A 76 -25.74 -7.03 -8.00
C GLU A 76 -26.13 -8.39 -8.59
N MET A 77 -25.35 -9.44 -8.30
CA MET A 77 -25.70 -10.81 -8.70
C MET A 77 -26.97 -11.31 -8.02
N MET A 78 -27.19 -10.98 -6.74
CA MET A 78 -28.45 -11.31 -6.05
C MET A 78 -29.64 -10.57 -6.66
N ASN A 79 -29.49 -9.27 -6.98
CA ASN A 79 -30.54 -8.50 -7.64
C ASN A 79 -30.83 -9.03 -9.06
N PHE A 80 -29.79 -9.40 -9.82
CA PHE A 80 -29.92 -10.03 -11.12
C PHE A 80 -30.65 -11.38 -11.02
N THR A 81 -30.26 -12.25 -10.09
CA THR A 81 -30.94 -13.53 -9.86
C THR A 81 -32.38 -13.34 -9.41
N LYS A 82 -32.65 -12.43 -8.48
CA LYS A 82 -34.02 -12.08 -8.03
C LYS A 82 -34.88 -11.61 -9.20
N THR A 83 -34.34 -10.75 -10.06
CA THR A 83 -35.06 -10.23 -11.23
C THR A 83 -35.32 -11.34 -12.25
N ASN A 84 -34.36 -12.24 -12.47
CA ASN A 84 -34.54 -13.42 -13.32
C ASN A 84 -35.61 -14.38 -12.77
N ILE A 85 -35.60 -14.67 -11.46
CA ILE A 85 -36.61 -15.49 -10.82
C ILE A 85 -37.99 -14.82 -10.91
N LEU A 86 -38.09 -13.51 -10.69
CA LEU A 86 -39.33 -12.77 -10.85
C LEU A 86 -39.87 -12.83 -12.28
N ASN A 87 -39.01 -12.71 -13.30
CA ASN A 87 -39.41 -12.84 -14.69
C ASN A 87 -39.89 -14.26 -15.02
N GLN A 88 -39.20 -15.30 -14.56
CA GLN A 88 -39.62 -16.70 -14.74
C GLN A 88 -40.90 -17.02 -13.95
N ALA A 89 -41.06 -16.46 -12.75
CA ALA A 89 -42.28 -16.60 -11.96
C ALA A 89 -43.44 -15.84 -12.61
N ALA A 90 -43.22 -14.65 -13.18
CA ALA A 90 -44.25 -13.89 -13.89
C ALA A 90 -44.73 -14.62 -15.15
N THR A 91 -43.84 -15.24 -15.92
CA THR A 91 -44.24 -16.06 -17.08
C THR A 91 -45.00 -17.32 -16.67
N ALA A 92 -44.54 -18.02 -15.62
CA ALA A 92 -45.25 -19.18 -15.07
C ALA A 92 -46.62 -18.81 -14.46
N MET A 93 -46.70 -17.67 -13.75
CA MET A 93 -47.94 -17.13 -13.19
C MET A 93 -48.90 -16.67 -14.27
N LEU A 94 -48.42 -16.04 -15.35
CA LEU A 94 -49.25 -15.71 -16.51
C LEU A 94 -49.77 -16.97 -17.22
N ALA A 95 -48.96 -18.02 -17.33
CA ALA A 95 -49.41 -19.29 -17.89
C ALA A 95 -50.48 -19.96 -17.00
N GLN A 96 -50.28 -19.98 -15.67
CA GLN A 96 -51.24 -20.49 -14.70
C GLN A 96 -52.54 -19.67 -14.69
N ALA A 97 -52.43 -18.34 -14.74
CA ALA A 97 -53.57 -17.43 -14.78
C ALA A 97 -54.36 -17.52 -16.09
N ASN A 98 -53.75 -17.93 -17.21
CA ASN A 98 -54.46 -18.18 -18.48
C ASN A 98 -55.17 -19.55 -18.51
N MET A 99 -54.67 -20.56 -17.77
CA MET A 99 -55.33 -21.88 -17.66
C MET A 99 -56.54 -21.88 -16.71
N MET A 100 -56.56 -20.98 -15.72
CA MET A 100 -57.66 -20.85 -14.76
C MET A 100 -59.01 -20.44 -15.41
N PRO A 101 -59.11 -19.46 -16.33
CA PRO A 101 -60.38 -19.12 -16.96
C PRO A 101 -60.86 -20.18 -17.97
N GLN A 102 -59.97 -20.95 -18.59
CA GLN A 102 -60.38 -22.05 -19.50
C GLN A 102 -61.03 -23.22 -18.76
N SER A 103 -60.57 -23.54 -17.55
CA SER A 103 -61.21 -24.56 -16.71
C SER A 103 -62.58 -24.10 -16.18
N VAL A 104 -62.78 -22.80 -15.96
CA VAL A 104 -64.10 -22.24 -15.59
C VAL A 104 -65.07 -22.22 -16.79
N LEU A 105 -64.60 -21.99 -18.03
CA LEU A 105 -65.46 -22.10 -19.21
C LEU A 105 -65.94 -23.55 -19.48
N GLN A 106 -65.14 -24.57 -19.13
CA GLN A 106 -65.59 -25.98 -19.19
C GLN A 106 -66.67 -26.33 -18.15
N LEU A 107 -66.79 -25.54 -17.08
CA LEU A 107 -67.82 -25.73 -16.06
C LEU A 107 -69.11 -24.92 -16.34
N LEU A 108 -69.10 -24.05 -17.37
CA LEU A 108 -70.24 -23.23 -17.79
C LEU A 108 -70.76 -23.60 -19.20
N GLY A 109 -70.08 -24.49 -19.92
CA GLY A 109 -70.45 -24.98 -21.25
C GLY A 109 -71.14 -26.34 -21.23
#